data_AF-A0A0Q5CQH6-F1
#
_entry.id   AF-A0A0Q5CQH6-F1
#
_cell.length_a   1.000
_cell.length_b   1.000
_cell.length_c   1.000
_cell.angle_alpha   90.00
_cell.angle_beta   90.00
_cell.angle_gamma   90.00
#
_symmetry.space_group_name_H-M   'P 1'
#
loop_
_entity.id
_entity.type
_entity.pdbx_description
1 polymer ?
#
loop_
_entity_poly.entity_id
_entity_poly.type
_entity_poly.pdbx_seq_one_letter_code
_entity_poly.pdbx_strand_id
1 'polypeptide(L)'
;MTGEVSMLRYAMGYFAKLAASWKQLPAAASIAVTMAALPVSLPAQTIEGVTLGSDSAVPNRFGNPQKTETVAGYTTNQYRLPNGVEFSVTLELSSNQIVSLQQSWSGSQVGPSAGFGDLRFGRTKLSDIRSRTSSNGLLYEKILPVAANSSGSVEFSAFYDVAATANVVRFITSIDQEALGNLRQRYGDKAYDKVGSSAVLRSLTISTRDYLERATGAARVLDTGYTPLTWALSFATTNVVERGISLARIRPSQLPVSRVYEGPQNFPDFNGRDSNFSRYRTGITNAMTGGPTFAGEYSVIQIGCGSSCSVAYVANSRTGEVFDAPVGGQNNLSLKLKYELKSKLLISQWGDYDTNKCFVQFFSFDDGSWTELIRREVGTLDACAKEVASNIK
;
A
#
# COMPACT_ATOMS: atom_id res chain seq x y z
N MET A 1 24.99 -106.58 21.36
CA MET A 1 25.65 -107.43 20.35
C MET A 1 25.40 -106.77 19.00
N THR A 2 26.50 -106.59 18.24
CA THR A 2 26.59 -106.25 16.80
C THR A 2 25.85 -104.98 16.36
N GLY A 3 26.47 -103.85 16.05
CA GLY A 3 27.84 -103.59 15.64
C GLY A 3 27.84 -103.12 14.18
N GLU A 4 27.96 -101.82 13.96
CA GLU A 4 28.60 -101.30 12.76
C GLU A 4 29.42 -100.07 13.15
N VAL A 5 30.73 -100.23 12.95
CA VAL A 5 31.79 -99.28 13.21
C VAL A 5 32.39 -98.96 11.86
N SER A 6 32.47 -97.68 11.50
CA SER A 6 33.67 -97.14 10.85
C SER A 6 33.59 -95.62 10.81
N MET A 7 34.43 -94.93 11.58
CA MET A 7 35.81 -94.50 11.23
C MET A 7 35.75 -93.14 10.52
N LEU A 8 36.56 -92.12 10.78
CA LEU A 8 37.73 -91.89 11.65
C LEU A 8 37.85 -90.34 11.70
N ARG A 9 37.94 -89.72 12.88
CA ARG A 9 39.16 -89.12 13.49
C ARG A 9 39.65 -87.80 12.87
N TYR A 10 39.54 -86.70 13.62
CA TYR A 10 40.53 -86.05 14.52
C TYR A 10 41.18 -84.85 13.80
N ALA A 11 40.91 -83.62 14.27
CA ALA A 11 41.75 -82.83 15.18
C ALA A 11 42.96 -82.21 14.44
N MET A 12 43.39 -80.97 14.61
CA MET A 12 43.27 -79.98 15.68
C MET A 12 43.93 -78.70 15.14
N GLY A 13 43.49 -77.50 15.52
CA GLY A 13 44.21 -76.26 15.23
C GLY A 13 43.29 -75.04 15.34
N TYR A 14 43.10 -74.49 16.53
CA TYR A 14 43.76 -73.27 17.03
C TYR A 14 43.46 -71.98 16.22
N PHE A 15 43.09 -70.96 16.98
CA PHE A 15 42.93 -69.52 16.64
C PHE A 15 41.54 -69.01 16.19
N ALA A 16 40.90 -68.37 17.17
CA ALA A 16 40.52 -66.96 17.17
C ALA A 16 39.40 -66.44 16.25
N LYS A 17 38.54 -65.66 16.93
CA LYS A 17 37.80 -64.47 16.50
C LYS A 17 36.45 -64.63 15.78
N LEU A 18 35.56 -63.77 16.28
CA LEU A 18 34.51 -63.01 15.61
C LEU A 18 33.10 -63.62 15.49
N ALA A 19 32.23 -62.90 16.22
CA ALA A 19 30.98 -62.32 15.74
C ALA A 19 29.70 -63.16 15.78
N ALA A 20 28.67 -62.44 16.24
CA ALA A 20 27.24 -62.66 16.00
C ALA A 20 26.63 -63.87 16.72
N SER A 21 25.49 -63.81 17.42
CA SER A 21 24.47 -62.78 17.53
C SER A 21 23.42 -63.22 18.56
N TRP A 22 22.71 -62.23 19.12
CA TRP A 22 21.39 -62.29 19.75
C TRP A 22 21.23 -62.89 21.17
N LYS A 23 21.20 -61.99 22.16
CA LYS A 23 20.13 -61.95 23.17
C LYS A 23 19.75 -60.50 23.53
N GLN A 24 18.49 -60.17 23.22
CA GLN A 24 17.53 -59.37 23.97
C GLN A 24 17.98 -58.07 24.68
N LEU A 25 17.38 -56.95 24.27
CA LEU A 25 17.15 -55.77 25.12
C LEU A 25 15.72 -55.22 24.86
N PRO A 26 15.10 -54.57 25.86
CA PRO A 26 13.65 -54.40 25.95
C PRO A 26 13.12 -53.23 25.10
N ALA A 27 11.83 -53.31 24.79
CA ALA A 27 11.06 -52.32 24.05
C ALA A 27 11.20 -50.91 24.63
N ALA A 28 11.77 -50.00 23.84
CA ALA A 28 11.63 -48.57 24.07
C ALA A 28 10.18 -48.18 23.73
N ALA A 29 9.43 -47.74 24.73
CA ALA A 29 8.15 -47.09 24.52
C ALA A 29 8.40 -45.76 23.78
N SER A 30 8.27 -45.78 22.45
CA SER A 30 8.21 -44.56 21.66
C SER A 30 6.89 -43.86 21.99
N ILE A 31 6.96 -42.81 22.81
CA ILE A 31 5.89 -41.83 22.91
C ILE A 31 5.83 -41.15 21.53
N ALA A 32 4.94 -41.64 20.67
CA ALA A 32 4.55 -40.93 19.47
C ALA A 32 3.78 -39.69 19.94
N VAL A 33 4.49 -38.55 20.03
CA VAL A 33 3.83 -37.25 20.05
C VAL A 33 3.24 -37.08 18.66
N THR A 34 2.02 -37.55 18.44
CA THR A 34 1.16 -37.02 17.39
C THR A 34 1.02 -35.53 17.69
N MET A 35 1.82 -34.70 17.01
CA MET A 35 1.44 -33.32 16.80
C MET A 35 0.12 -33.37 16.06
N ALA A 36 -0.99 -33.26 16.79
CA ALA A 36 -2.24 -32.86 16.18
C ALA A 36 -1.93 -31.53 15.50
N ALA A 37 -1.87 -31.55 14.16
CA ALA A 37 -1.86 -30.33 13.38
C ALA A 37 -3.13 -29.60 13.81
N LEU A 38 -2.97 -28.57 14.64
CA LEU A 38 -4.07 -27.67 14.98
C LEU A 38 -4.62 -27.20 13.62
N PRO A 39 -5.93 -27.36 13.36
CA PRO A 39 -6.50 -26.84 12.12
C PRO A 39 -6.18 -25.35 12.09
N VAL A 40 -5.35 -24.95 11.11
CA VAL A 40 -5.12 -23.53 10.83
C VAL A 40 -6.49 -23.00 10.44
N SER A 41 -7.16 -22.32 11.37
CA SER A 41 -8.44 -21.70 11.10
C SER A 41 -8.20 -20.63 10.04
N LEU A 42 -8.66 -20.89 8.82
CA LEU A 42 -8.61 -19.89 7.76
C LEU A 42 -9.37 -18.65 8.23
N PRO A 43 -8.83 -17.44 8.04
CA PRO A 43 -9.54 -16.23 8.39
C PRO A 43 -10.87 -16.18 7.64
N ALA A 44 -11.96 -16.04 8.39
CA ALA A 44 -13.29 -15.86 7.83
C ALA A 44 -13.30 -14.69 6.85
N GLN A 45 -13.89 -14.87 5.67
CA GLN A 45 -13.98 -13.78 4.70
C GLN A 45 -15.08 -12.82 5.12
N THR A 46 -14.66 -11.76 5.80
CA THR A 46 -15.58 -10.78 6.36
C THR A 46 -15.39 -9.38 5.80
N ILE A 47 -16.49 -8.68 5.59
CA ILE A 47 -16.50 -7.23 5.33
C ILE A 47 -17.43 -6.59 6.36
N GLU A 48 -16.97 -5.54 7.05
CA GLU A 48 -17.71 -4.90 8.16
C GLU A 48 -18.16 -5.89 9.25
N GLY A 49 -17.36 -6.95 9.44
CA GLY A 49 -17.66 -8.04 10.37
C GLY A 49 -18.85 -8.92 9.98
N VAL A 50 -19.31 -8.83 8.73
CA VAL A 50 -20.29 -9.74 8.12
C VAL A 50 -19.53 -10.82 7.37
N THR A 51 -19.87 -12.09 7.59
CA THR A 51 -19.15 -13.23 6.99
C THR A 51 -19.88 -13.72 5.75
N LEU A 52 -19.15 -13.96 4.67
CA LEU A 52 -19.71 -14.59 3.48
C LEU A 52 -20.12 -16.04 3.79
N GLY A 53 -21.29 -16.47 3.31
CA GLY A 53 -21.84 -17.80 3.55
C GLY A 53 -22.53 -17.99 4.91
N SER A 54 -22.56 -16.97 5.78
CA SER A 54 -23.34 -17.05 7.03
C SER A 54 -24.83 -16.77 6.80
N ASP A 55 -25.65 -17.24 7.73
CA ASP A 55 -27.09 -16.94 7.77
C ASP A 55 -27.36 -15.44 8.03
N SER A 56 -28.50 -14.96 7.54
CA SER A 56 -28.86 -13.54 7.38
C SER A 56 -29.19 -12.72 8.63
N ALA A 57 -28.42 -12.83 9.72
CA ALA A 57 -28.60 -11.97 10.92
C ALA A 57 -28.11 -10.51 10.76
N VAL A 58 -27.93 -10.05 9.53
CA VAL A 58 -27.37 -8.74 9.15
C VAL A 58 -28.28 -7.52 9.43
N PRO A 59 -29.62 -7.59 9.29
CA PRO A 59 -30.47 -6.40 9.34
C PRO A 59 -30.36 -5.55 10.62
N ASN A 60 -30.04 -6.17 11.76
CA ASN A 60 -30.00 -5.45 13.04
C ASN A 60 -28.71 -4.63 13.25
N ARG A 61 -27.66 -4.82 12.44
CA ARG A 61 -26.35 -4.21 12.69
C ARG A 61 -26.16 -2.84 12.04
N PHE A 62 -26.80 -2.60 10.89
CA PHE A 62 -26.60 -1.39 10.08
C PHE A 62 -27.86 -0.52 9.97
N GLY A 63 -28.91 -0.85 10.72
CA GLY A 63 -30.21 -0.19 10.64
C GLY A 63 -30.99 -0.56 9.38
N ASN A 64 -31.89 0.31 8.96
CA ASN A 64 -32.70 0.08 7.76
C ASN A 64 -31.87 0.32 6.48
N PRO A 65 -32.00 -0.56 5.47
CA PRO A 65 -31.34 -0.33 4.18
C PRO A 65 -31.90 0.93 3.50
N GLN A 66 -31.04 1.68 2.82
CA GLN A 66 -31.46 2.79 1.96
C GLN A 66 -32.17 2.30 0.70
N LYS A 67 -31.81 1.08 0.25
CA LYS A 67 -32.38 0.44 -0.92
C LYS A 67 -32.40 -1.06 -0.73
N THR A 68 -33.49 -1.69 -1.13
CA THR A 68 -33.62 -3.14 -1.21
C THR A 68 -34.10 -3.51 -2.60
N GLU A 69 -33.39 -4.43 -3.25
CA GLU A 69 -33.74 -4.96 -4.57
C GLU A 69 -33.82 -6.47 -4.50
N THR A 70 -34.83 -7.07 -5.13
CA THR A 70 -34.96 -8.52 -5.25
C THR A 70 -35.07 -8.92 -6.70
N VAL A 71 -34.11 -9.71 -7.17
CA VAL A 71 -34.00 -10.14 -8.57
C VAL A 71 -33.54 -11.59 -8.62
N ALA A 72 -34.21 -12.42 -9.42
CA ALA A 72 -33.81 -13.79 -9.74
C ALA A 72 -33.44 -14.68 -8.53
N GLY A 73 -34.21 -14.58 -7.43
CA GLY A 73 -33.98 -15.38 -6.22
C GLY A 73 -32.95 -14.81 -5.25
N TYR A 74 -32.47 -13.59 -5.49
CA TYR A 74 -31.54 -12.90 -4.59
C TYR A 74 -32.11 -11.57 -4.11
N THR A 75 -31.81 -11.21 -2.88
CA THR A 75 -32.13 -9.89 -2.30
C THR A 75 -30.85 -9.15 -1.97
N THR A 76 -30.68 -7.94 -2.50
CA THR A 76 -29.58 -7.04 -2.17
C THR A 76 -30.08 -5.88 -1.33
N ASN A 77 -29.50 -5.73 -0.14
CA ASN A 77 -29.73 -4.60 0.76
C ASN A 77 -28.54 -3.65 0.70
N GLN A 78 -28.79 -2.37 0.48
CA GLN A 78 -27.77 -1.31 0.40
C GLN A 78 -27.88 -0.39 1.61
N TYR A 79 -26.74 -0.10 2.23
CA TYR A 79 -26.59 0.72 3.42
C TYR A 79 -25.59 1.82 3.14
N ARG A 80 -25.78 3.00 3.74
CA ARG A 80 -24.77 4.04 3.80
C ARG A 80 -24.23 4.10 5.22
N LEU A 81 -22.95 3.75 5.36
CA LEU A 81 -22.28 3.71 6.65
C LEU A 81 -21.91 5.12 7.12
N PRO A 82 -21.70 5.34 8.44
CA PRO A 82 -21.33 6.66 8.97
C PRO A 82 -20.03 7.23 8.40
N ASN A 83 -19.12 6.37 7.94
CA ASN A 83 -17.86 6.76 7.29
C ASN A 83 -18.03 7.12 5.80
N GLY A 84 -19.26 7.13 5.29
CA GLY A 84 -19.60 7.47 3.91
C GLY A 84 -19.44 6.34 2.90
N VAL A 85 -19.04 5.13 3.32
CA VAL A 85 -19.03 3.94 2.44
C VAL A 85 -20.44 3.47 2.16
N GLU A 86 -20.69 3.15 0.90
CA GLU A 86 -21.87 2.40 0.49
C GLU A 86 -21.57 0.91 0.63
N PHE A 87 -22.32 0.23 1.48
CA PHE A 87 -22.16 -1.18 1.77
C PHE A 87 -23.37 -1.96 1.29
N SER A 88 -23.16 -2.98 0.47
CA SER A 88 -24.23 -3.83 -0.04
C SER A 88 -24.05 -5.28 0.39
N VAL A 89 -25.14 -5.91 0.79
CA VAL A 89 -25.20 -7.31 1.19
C VAL A 89 -26.23 -8.02 0.32
N THR A 90 -25.79 -9.05 -0.39
CA THR A 90 -26.67 -9.88 -1.23
C THR A 90 -26.89 -11.23 -0.60
N LEU A 91 -28.16 -11.62 -0.51
CA LEU A 91 -28.62 -12.87 0.05
C LEU A 91 -29.26 -13.73 -1.02
N GLU A 92 -29.03 -15.05 -0.96
CA GLU A 92 -29.79 -16.02 -1.74
C GLU A 92 -31.03 -16.46 -0.95
N LEU A 93 -32.22 -16.34 -1.56
CA LEU A 93 -33.48 -16.59 -0.86
C LEU A 93 -33.75 -18.07 -0.55
N SER A 94 -33.21 -18.99 -1.36
CA SER A 94 -33.41 -20.43 -1.17
C SER A 94 -32.63 -20.99 0.01
N SER A 95 -31.40 -20.51 0.22
CA SER A 95 -30.50 -20.94 1.28
C SER A 95 -30.48 -19.99 2.48
N ASN A 96 -30.99 -18.77 2.31
CA ASN A 96 -30.88 -17.66 3.26
C ASN A 96 -29.43 -17.29 3.63
N GLN A 97 -28.49 -17.61 2.74
CA GLN A 97 -27.06 -17.34 2.93
C GLN A 97 -26.64 -16.04 2.26
N ILE A 98 -25.64 -15.38 2.85
CA ILE A 98 -24.99 -14.22 2.26
C ILE A 98 -24.05 -14.69 1.15
N VAL A 99 -24.32 -14.28 -0.09
CA VAL A 99 -23.56 -14.72 -1.28
C VAL A 99 -22.69 -13.62 -1.88
N SER A 100 -22.89 -12.36 -1.47
CA SER A 100 -22.03 -11.25 -1.88
C SER A 100 -21.99 -10.13 -0.85
N LEU A 101 -20.82 -9.53 -0.68
CA LEU A 101 -20.57 -8.33 0.13
C LEU A 101 -19.80 -7.33 -0.72
N GLN A 102 -20.27 -6.10 -0.80
CA GLN A 102 -19.63 -5.03 -1.59
C GLN A 102 -19.49 -3.76 -0.77
N GLN A 103 -18.33 -3.11 -0.88
CA GLN A 103 -18.08 -1.75 -0.42
C GLN A 103 -17.70 -0.86 -1.59
N SER A 104 -18.35 0.29 -1.71
CA SER A 104 -18.01 1.33 -2.68
C SER A 104 -17.78 2.69 -2.01
N TRP A 105 -16.84 3.45 -2.57
CA TRP A 105 -16.49 4.80 -2.15
C TRP A 105 -16.47 5.76 -3.34
N SER A 106 -17.36 6.74 -3.30
CA SER A 106 -17.52 7.78 -4.33
C SER A 106 -16.87 9.12 -3.97
N GLY A 107 -16.25 9.26 -2.78
CA GLY A 107 -15.61 10.50 -2.37
C GLY A 107 -14.35 10.84 -3.18
N SER A 108 -14.09 12.13 -3.39
CA SER A 108 -12.89 12.62 -4.09
C SER A 108 -11.60 12.47 -3.26
N GLN A 109 -11.74 12.37 -1.94
CA GLN A 109 -10.63 12.26 -1.00
C GLN A 109 -10.26 10.80 -0.70
N VAL A 110 -9.14 10.62 0.00
CA VAL A 110 -8.76 9.31 0.58
C VAL A 110 -9.87 8.83 1.52
N GLY A 111 -10.43 7.68 1.17
CA GLY A 111 -11.52 7.04 1.89
C GLY A 111 -11.06 6.14 3.04
N PRO A 112 -12.03 5.49 3.72
CA PRO A 112 -11.77 4.55 4.79
C PRO A 112 -11.11 3.25 4.29
N SER A 113 -10.85 2.32 5.23
CA SER A 113 -10.38 0.97 4.91
C SER A 113 -11.36 0.26 3.97
N ALA A 114 -10.84 -0.54 3.05
CA ALA A 114 -11.62 -1.33 2.09
C ALA A 114 -11.97 -2.75 2.60
N GLY A 115 -11.72 -3.05 3.87
CA GLY A 115 -12.12 -4.34 4.44
C GLY A 115 -11.22 -5.52 4.06
N PHE A 116 -10.11 -5.28 3.35
CA PHE A 116 -9.14 -6.30 2.94
C PHE A 116 -7.72 -5.83 3.22
N GLY A 117 -7.03 -6.49 4.16
CA GLY A 117 -5.68 -6.11 4.60
C GLY A 117 -5.58 -4.64 5.01
N ASP A 118 -4.66 -3.92 4.37
CA ASP A 118 -4.35 -2.49 4.52
C ASP A 118 -4.88 -1.62 3.37
N LEU A 119 -5.73 -2.18 2.50
CA LEU A 119 -6.23 -1.45 1.34
C LEU A 119 -7.18 -0.32 1.76
N ARG A 120 -7.09 0.81 1.06
CA ARG A 120 -7.89 2.02 1.30
C ARG A 120 -8.47 2.57 0.02
N PHE A 121 -9.73 2.97 0.09
CA PHE A 121 -10.40 3.65 -1.01
C PHE A 121 -9.75 5.00 -1.32
N GLY A 122 -9.68 5.37 -2.60
CA GLY A 122 -9.07 6.63 -3.04
C GLY A 122 -7.55 6.73 -2.83
N ARG A 123 -6.88 5.69 -2.31
CA ARG A 123 -5.43 5.67 -2.06
C ARG A 123 -4.72 4.48 -2.69
N THR A 124 -5.21 3.26 -2.44
CA THR A 124 -4.59 2.04 -2.99
C THR A 124 -4.65 2.08 -4.50
N LYS A 125 -3.51 1.95 -5.16
CA LYS A 125 -3.41 2.00 -6.62
C LYS A 125 -3.60 0.61 -7.24
N LEU A 126 -3.97 0.58 -8.52
CA LEU A 126 -4.03 -0.65 -9.30
C LEU A 126 -2.67 -1.37 -9.32
N SER A 127 -1.57 -0.62 -9.43
CA SER A 127 -0.21 -1.17 -9.33
C SER A 127 0.06 -1.86 -8.01
N ASP A 128 -0.48 -1.34 -6.90
CA ASP A 128 -0.26 -1.89 -5.57
C ASP A 128 -0.96 -3.24 -5.41
N ILE A 129 -2.19 -3.34 -5.93
CA ILE A 129 -2.97 -4.58 -5.95
C ILE A 129 -2.24 -5.64 -6.77
N ARG A 130 -1.83 -5.31 -8.00
CA ARG A 130 -1.12 -6.24 -8.89
C ARG A 130 0.22 -6.69 -8.34
N SER A 131 0.97 -5.78 -7.70
CA SER A 131 2.25 -6.12 -7.07
C SER A 131 2.05 -7.08 -5.90
N ARG A 132 0.98 -6.89 -5.12
CA ARG A 132 0.65 -7.78 -4.00
C ARG A 132 0.25 -9.18 -4.46
N THR A 133 -0.50 -9.28 -5.55
CA THR A 133 -0.99 -10.56 -6.08
C THR A 133 -0.01 -11.20 -7.05
N SER A 134 1.06 -10.49 -7.46
CA SER A 134 1.97 -10.89 -8.54
C SER A 134 1.24 -11.28 -9.83
N SER A 135 0.06 -10.70 -10.08
CA SER A 135 -0.82 -11.05 -11.18
C SER A 135 -1.79 -9.91 -11.50
N ASN A 136 -2.24 -9.84 -12.76
CA ASN A 136 -3.36 -9.00 -13.18
C ASN A 136 -4.73 -9.56 -12.78
N GLY A 137 -4.76 -10.79 -12.25
CA GLY A 137 -5.96 -11.49 -11.84
C GLY A 137 -6.53 -12.38 -12.93
N LEU A 138 -7.85 -12.53 -12.91
CA LEU A 138 -8.62 -13.22 -13.93
C LEU A 138 -9.71 -12.30 -14.48
N LEU A 139 -10.20 -12.63 -15.66
CA LEU A 139 -11.32 -11.97 -16.33
C LEU A 139 -12.47 -12.95 -16.51
N TYR A 140 -13.70 -12.43 -16.42
CA TYR A 140 -14.90 -13.13 -16.85
C TYR A 140 -15.29 -12.61 -18.23
N GLU A 141 -15.53 -13.50 -19.20
CA GLU A 141 -15.71 -13.10 -20.61
C GLU A 141 -16.86 -12.13 -20.84
N LYS A 142 -17.92 -12.18 -20.03
CA LYS A 142 -19.08 -11.27 -20.15
C LYS A 142 -18.94 -9.98 -19.34
N ILE A 143 -17.84 -9.79 -18.62
CA ILE A 143 -17.58 -8.57 -17.86
C ILE A 143 -16.48 -7.79 -18.57
N LEU A 144 -16.79 -6.56 -18.96
CA LEU A 144 -15.79 -5.67 -19.52
C LEU A 144 -14.68 -5.41 -18.48
N PRO A 145 -13.41 -5.72 -18.77
CA PRO A 145 -12.31 -5.51 -17.85
C PRO A 145 -12.02 -4.02 -17.65
N VAL A 146 -12.35 -3.20 -18.65
CA VAL A 146 -12.22 -1.76 -18.65
C VAL A 146 -13.52 -1.15 -19.15
N ALA A 147 -14.08 -0.21 -18.39
CA ALA A 147 -15.30 0.50 -18.76
C ALA A 147 -15.18 1.99 -18.43
N ALA A 148 -15.77 2.85 -19.25
CA ALA A 148 -15.96 4.24 -18.88
C ALA A 148 -17.32 4.38 -18.17
N ASN A 149 -17.37 5.15 -17.09
CA ASN A 149 -18.63 5.49 -16.44
C ASN A 149 -19.19 6.82 -16.98
N SER A 150 -20.39 7.19 -16.53
CA SER A 150 -21.09 8.40 -17.00
C SER A 150 -20.36 9.71 -16.65
N SER A 151 -19.44 9.71 -15.68
CA SER A 151 -18.60 10.87 -15.35
C SER A 151 -17.34 10.96 -16.21
N GLY A 152 -17.15 10.04 -17.16
CA GLY A 152 -15.95 9.97 -17.99
C GLY A 152 -14.75 9.35 -17.29
N SER A 153 -14.91 8.83 -16.07
CA SER A 153 -13.85 8.07 -15.40
C SER A 153 -13.72 6.71 -16.04
N VAL A 154 -12.49 6.20 -16.12
CA VAL A 154 -12.20 4.86 -16.62
C VAL A 154 -11.99 3.92 -15.42
N GLU A 155 -12.79 2.85 -15.37
CA GLU A 155 -12.79 1.83 -14.34
C GLU A 155 -12.15 0.55 -14.85
N PHE A 156 -11.33 -0.08 -14.00
CA PHE A 156 -10.64 -1.33 -14.26
C PHE A 156 -11.13 -2.36 -13.26
N SER A 157 -11.64 -3.49 -13.76
CA SER A 157 -12.03 -4.64 -12.95
C SER A 157 -10.95 -5.71 -12.96
N ALA A 158 -10.53 -6.14 -11.79
CA ALA A 158 -9.65 -7.28 -11.60
C ALA A 158 -10.28 -8.28 -10.62
N PHE A 159 -10.38 -9.54 -11.03
CA PHE A 159 -10.93 -10.62 -10.20
C PHE A 159 -9.82 -11.53 -9.70
N TYR A 160 -10.01 -12.11 -8.53
CA TYR A 160 -9.11 -13.10 -7.96
C TYR A 160 -9.92 -14.14 -7.18
N ASP A 161 -9.66 -15.42 -7.44
CA ASP A 161 -10.02 -16.50 -6.52
C ASP A 161 -9.35 -16.27 -5.16
N VAL A 162 -10.10 -16.56 -4.10
CA VAL A 162 -9.61 -16.55 -2.72
C VAL A 162 -9.13 -17.96 -2.37
N ALA A 163 -7.85 -18.07 -2.04
CA ALA A 163 -7.18 -19.33 -1.71
C ALA A 163 -7.94 -20.15 -0.67
N ALA A 164 -8.01 -21.46 -0.88
CA ALA A 164 -8.70 -22.43 -0.03
C ALA A 164 -10.22 -22.20 0.15
N THR A 165 -10.86 -21.40 -0.71
CA THR A 165 -12.31 -21.18 -0.67
C THR A 165 -12.94 -21.20 -2.07
N ALA A 166 -14.26 -21.28 -2.11
CA ALA A 166 -15.05 -21.14 -3.34
C ALA A 166 -15.52 -19.69 -3.56
N ASN A 167 -14.69 -18.71 -3.18
CA ASN A 167 -15.03 -17.30 -3.23
C ASN A 167 -14.11 -16.55 -4.20
N VAL A 168 -14.66 -15.48 -4.77
CA VAL A 168 -13.98 -14.60 -5.71
C VAL A 168 -14.09 -13.17 -5.18
N VAL A 169 -12.98 -12.45 -5.19
CA VAL A 169 -12.95 -11.02 -4.91
C VAL A 169 -12.73 -10.24 -6.19
N ARG A 170 -13.45 -9.14 -6.33
CA ARG A 170 -13.33 -8.16 -7.40
C ARG A 170 -12.86 -6.84 -6.81
N PHE A 171 -11.79 -6.30 -7.38
CA PHE A 171 -11.37 -4.93 -7.15
C PHE A 171 -11.74 -4.08 -8.35
N ILE A 172 -12.36 -2.92 -8.10
CA ILE A 172 -12.56 -1.88 -9.10
C ILE A 172 -11.70 -0.69 -8.74
N THR A 173 -10.75 -0.35 -9.61
CA THR A 173 -9.96 0.88 -9.53
C THR A 173 -10.39 1.86 -10.61
N SER A 174 -10.40 3.16 -10.34
CA SER A 174 -10.75 4.17 -11.34
C SER A 174 -9.71 5.26 -11.47
N ILE A 175 -9.63 5.84 -12.66
CA ILE A 175 -8.94 7.10 -12.95
C ILE A 175 -9.97 8.07 -13.53
N ASP A 176 -10.05 9.28 -12.98
CA ASP A 176 -10.95 10.31 -13.50
C ASP A 176 -10.42 10.92 -14.81
N GLN A 177 -11.29 11.68 -15.48
CA GLN A 177 -11.00 12.28 -16.77
C GLN A 177 -9.83 13.28 -16.71
N GLU A 178 -9.71 14.02 -15.62
CA GLU A 178 -8.66 15.02 -15.43
C GLU A 178 -7.28 14.35 -15.28
N ALA A 179 -7.17 13.38 -14.37
CA ALA A 179 -5.97 12.61 -14.16
C ALA A 179 -5.53 11.84 -15.42
N LEU A 180 -6.49 11.30 -16.19
CA LEU A 180 -6.20 10.66 -17.46
C LEU A 180 -5.72 11.68 -18.51
N GLY A 181 -6.31 12.87 -18.55
CA GLY A 181 -5.86 13.99 -19.39
C GLY A 181 -4.41 14.39 -19.09
N ASN A 182 -4.08 14.53 -17.80
CA ASN A 182 -2.73 14.85 -17.33
C ASN A 182 -1.72 13.75 -17.73
N LEU A 183 -2.10 12.48 -17.65
CA LEU A 183 -1.24 11.38 -18.12
C LEU A 183 -1.01 11.44 -19.63
N ARG A 184 -2.05 11.71 -20.43
CA ARG A 184 -1.93 11.86 -21.88
C ARG A 184 -1.03 13.02 -22.27
N GLN A 185 -1.18 14.17 -21.61
CA GLN A 185 -0.33 15.32 -21.86
C GLN A 185 1.14 15.02 -21.53
N ARG A 186 1.40 14.26 -20.46
CA ARG A 186 2.76 13.96 -20.01
C ARG A 186 3.45 12.83 -20.78
N TYR A 187 2.70 11.81 -21.19
CA TYR A 187 3.26 10.56 -21.72
C TYR A 187 2.82 10.21 -23.15
N GLY A 188 1.93 10.99 -23.76
CA GLY A 188 1.41 10.74 -25.11
C GLY A 188 0.82 9.34 -25.23
N ASP A 189 1.25 8.60 -26.24
CA ASP A 189 0.78 7.24 -26.52
C ASP A 189 1.08 6.24 -25.39
N LYS A 190 2.06 6.53 -24.51
CA LYS A 190 2.41 5.69 -23.35
C LYS A 190 1.58 5.99 -22.10
N ALA A 191 0.57 6.86 -22.18
CA ALA A 191 -0.25 7.21 -21.03
C ALA A 191 -0.94 6.00 -20.40
N TYR A 192 -1.39 5.05 -21.21
CA TYR A 192 -2.06 3.83 -20.76
C TYR A 192 -1.15 2.93 -19.92
N ASP A 193 0.14 2.86 -20.23
CA ASP A 193 1.13 2.11 -19.45
C ASP A 193 1.29 2.67 -18.03
N LYS A 194 0.91 3.94 -17.83
CA LYS A 194 1.04 4.65 -16.54
C LYS A 194 -0.24 4.67 -15.73
N VAL A 195 -1.38 4.25 -16.29
CA VAL A 195 -2.67 4.26 -15.60
C VAL A 195 -2.64 3.41 -14.33
N GLY A 196 -1.89 2.30 -14.31
CA GLY A 196 -1.75 1.48 -13.11
C GLY A 196 -1.25 2.24 -11.88
N SER A 197 -0.41 3.26 -12.08
CA SER A 197 0.16 4.09 -11.02
C SER A 197 -0.71 5.28 -10.62
N SER A 198 -1.86 5.48 -11.27
CA SER A 198 -2.77 6.61 -11.05
C SER A 198 -4.20 6.16 -10.71
N ALA A 199 -4.65 5.01 -11.21
CA ALA A 199 -5.98 4.48 -10.91
C ALA A 199 -6.04 4.00 -9.46
N VAL A 200 -7.05 4.47 -8.71
CA VAL A 200 -7.21 4.20 -7.27
C VAL A 200 -8.43 3.34 -6.98
N LEU A 201 -8.37 2.54 -5.92
CA LEU A 201 -9.44 1.63 -5.49
C LEU A 201 -10.74 2.41 -5.16
N ARG A 202 -11.85 1.98 -5.77
CA ARG A 202 -13.19 2.56 -5.59
C ARG A 202 -14.20 1.57 -5.06
N SER A 203 -14.07 0.29 -5.44
CA SER A 203 -14.97 -0.75 -4.97
C SER A 203 -14.21 -2.04 -4.69
N LEU A 204 -14.65 -2.74 -3.66
CA LEU A 204 -14.24 -4.09 -3.33
C LEU A 204 -15.50 -4.93 -3.14
N THR A 205 -15.58 -6.03 -3.88
CA THR A 205 -16.67 -7.00 -3.75
C THR A 205 -16.07 -8.36 -3.48
N ILE A 206 -16.57 -9.09 -2.49
CA ILE A 206 -16.33 -10.53 -2.35
C ILE A 206 -17.65 -11.28 -2.51
N SER A 207 -17.62 -12.33 -3.31
CA SER A 207 -18.79 -13.13 -3.63
C SER A 207 -18.46 -14.61 -3.63
N THR A 208 -19.47 -15.45 -3.43
CA THR A 208 -19.33 -16.87 -3.75
C THR A 208 -19.17 -17.03 -5.26
N ARG A 209 -18.32 -17.97 -5.68
CA ARG A 209 -18.04 -18.20 -7.10
C ARG A 209 -19.30 -18.59 -7.87
N ASP A 210 -20.12 -19.47 -7.29
CA ASP A 210 -21.38 -19.94 -7.90
C ASP A 210 -22.35 -18.77 -8.16
N TYR A 211 -22.55 -17.88 -7.18
CA TYR A 211 -23.37 -16.69 -7.39
C TYR A 211 -22.84 -15.80 -8.52
N LEU A 212 -21.54 -15.50 -8.50
CA LEU A 212 -20.91 -14.66 -9.52
C LEU A 212 -21.05 -15.29 -10.92
N GLU A 213 -20.74 -16.57 -11.06
CA GLU A 213 -20.76 -17.28 -12.34
C GLU A 213 -22.16 -17.49 -12.90
N ARG A 214 -23.19 -17.61 -12.05
CA ARG A 214 -24.60 -17.58 -12.50
C ARG A 214 -24.99 -16.20 -13.03
N ALA A 215 -24.53 -15.13 -12.39
CA ALA A 215 -24.83 -13.76 -12.81
C ALA A 215 -24.06 -13.34 -14.07
N THR A 216 -22.82 -13.80 -14.24
CA THR A 216 -21.90 -13.26 -15.26
C THR A 216 -21.39 -14.31 -16.25
N GLY A 217 -21.77 -15.59 -16.10
CA GLY A 217 -21.20 -16.71 -16.85
C GLY A 217 -19.88 -17.21 -16.27
N ALA A 218 -19.60 -18.51 -16.45
CA ALA A 218 -18.46 -19.21 -15.85
C ALA A 218 -17.16 -19.21 -16.70
N ALA A 219 -17.20 -18.65 -17.92
CA ALA A 219 -16.04 -18.60 -18.80
C ALA A 219 -15.01 -17.59 -18.26
N ARG A 220 -13.78 -18.06 -18.02
CA ARG A 220 -12.72 -17.32 -17.34
C ARG A 220 -11.42 -17.34 -18.13
N VAL A 221 -10.73 -16.20 -18.15
CA VAL A 221 -9.38 -16.05 -18.69
C VAL A 221 -8.45 -15.66 -17.55
N LEU A 222 -7.47 -16.51 -17.26
CA LEU A 222 -6.51 -16.31 -16.18
C LEU A 222 -5.25 -15.63 -16.72
N ASP A 223 -4.67 -14.73 -15.94
CA ASP A 223 -3.37 -14.14 -16.27
C ASP A 223 -2.25 -15.19 -16.28
N THR A 224 -1.17 -14.90 -17.00
CA THR A 224 -0.01 -15.80 -17.07
C THR A 224 0.65 -15.88 -15.69
N GLY A 225 0.83 -17.09 -15.16
CA GLY A 225 1.39 -17.29 -13.81
C GLY A 225 0.41 -16.97 -12.68
N TYR A 226 -0.90 -16.93 -12.97
CA TYR A 226 -1.94 -16.65 -11.99
C TYR A 226 -1.86 -17.51 -10.74
N THR A 227 -1.96 -16.87 -9.57
CA THR A 227 -2.11 -17.51 -8.28
C THR A 227 -3.31 -16.92 -7.52
N PRO A 228 -4.16 -17.75 -6.88
CA PRO A 228 -5.21 -17.27 -5.99
C PRO A 228 -4.64 -16.41 -4.86
N LEU A 229 -5.39 -15.38 -4.46
CA LEU A 229 -4.95 -14.52 -3.36
C LEU A 229 -5.32 -15.11 -2.01
N THR A 230 -4.48 -14.90 -1.01
CA THR A 230 -4.81 -15.26 0.38
C THR A 230 -5.65 -14.15 1.01
N TRP A 231 -6.78 -14.51 1.65
CA TRP A 231 -7.63 -13.52 2.30
C TRP A 231 -6.91 -12.90 3.50
N ALA A 232 -6.70 -11.58 3.44
CA ALA A 232 -6.13 -10.82 4.54
C ALA A 232 -7.27 -10.18 5.34
N LEU A 233 -7.36 -10.48 6.63
CA LEU A 233 -8.30 -9.79 7.53
C LEU A 233 -8.03 -8.28 7.46
N SER A 234 -9.11 -7.51 7.36
CA SER A 234 -9.03 -6.08 7.64
C SER A 234 -8.54 -5.95 9.07
N PHE A 235 -7.36 -5.36 9.23
CA PHE A 235 -7.02 -4.83 10.53
C PHE A 235 -7.89 -3.58 10.68
N ALA A 236 -9.10 -3.77 11.25
CA ALA A 236 -9.69 -2.71 12.05
C ALA A 236 -8.54 -2.21 12.89
N THR A 237 -8.28 -0.93 12.85
CA THR A 237 -7.26 -0.32 13.71
C THR A 237 -7.68 -0.54 15.16
N THR A 238 -7.51 -1.75 15.71
CA THR A 238 -6.70 -1.86 16.91
C THR A 238 -5.51 -0.98 16.63
N ASN A 239 -5.16 -0.13 17.56
CA ASN A 239 -3.90 0.56 17.50
C ASN A 239 -2.81 -0.52 17.27
N VAL A 240 -2.53 -0.84 16.01
CA VAL A 240 -1.23 -0.59 15.44
C VAL A 240 -0.98 0.82 15.96
N VAL A 241 -0.41 0.88 17.16
CA VAL A 241 0.83 1.60 17.33
C VAL A 241 1.49 1.29 16.01
N GLU A 242 1.32 2.21 15.04
CA GLU A 242 2.27 2.34 13.97
C GLU A 242 3.53 2.08 14.77
N ARG A 243 4.31 1.07 14.41
CA ARG A 243 5.73 1.31 14.56
C ARG A 243 5.97 2.46 13.59
N GLY A 244 5.48 3.64 13.98
CA GLY A 244 5.70 4.91 13.38
C GLY A 244 7.17 4.86 13.44
N ILE A 245 7.76 4.80 12.25
CA ILE A 245 9.15 5.12 12.12
C ILE A 245 9.22 6.43 12.89
N SER A 246 9.76 6.36 14.12
CA SER A 246 9.87 7.55 14.95
C SER A 246 10.56 8.52 14.01
N LEU A 247 9.91 9.65 13.73
CA LEU A 247 10.44 10.57 12.74
C LEU A 247 11.86 11.02 13.16
N ALA A 248 12.18 10.90 14.46
CA ALA A 248 13.51 11.04 15.05
C ALA A 248 14.56 10.02 14.57
N ARG A 249 14.16 8.95 13.85
CA ARG A 249 15.09 8.00 13.22
C ARG A 249 15.68 8.55 11.93
N ILE A 250 14.95 9.38 11.18
CA ILE A 250 15.47 10.02 9.97
C ILE A 250 16.25 11.27 10.40
N ARG A 251 17.57 11.21 10.27
CA ARG A 251 18.48 12.25 10.76
C ARG A 251 19.34 12.80 9.62
N PRO A 252 19.71 14.09 9.66
CA PRO A 252 20.62 14.69 8.68
C PRO A 252 21.89 13.88 8.43
N SER A 253 22.46 13.27 9.47
CA SER A 253 23.69 12.46 9.38
C SER A 253 23.58 11.19 8.51
N GLN A 254 22.36 10.74 8.17
CA GLN A 254 22.15 9.59 7.30
C GLN A 254 22.18 9.95 5.81
N LEU A 255 22.06 11.25 5.50
CA LEU A 255 22.10 11.78 4.14
C LEU A 255 23.22 12.82 4.02
N PRO A 256 24.48 12.46 4.31
CA PRO A 256 25.58 13.41 4.30
C PRO A 256 25.89 13.89 2.88
N VAL A 257 26.50 15.05 2.80
CA VAL A 257 27.13 15.55 1.58
C VAL A 257 28.59 15.13 1.55
N SER A 258 29.13 14.85 0.37
CA SER A 258 30.54 14.47 0.22
C SER A 258 31.48 15.67 0.31
N ARG A 259 30.99 16.89 0.06
CA ARG A 259 31.75 18.14 0.10
C ARG A 259 30.82 19.33 0.41
N VAL A 260 31.42 20.40 0.93
CA VAL A 260 30.80 21.73 1.03
C VAL A 260 31.48 22.64 0.02
N TYR A 261 30.71 23.43 -0.71
CA TYR A 261 31.23 24.37 -1.70
C TYR A 261 31.70 25.66 -1.00
N GLU A 262 32.99 25.98 -1.20
CA GLU A 262 33.65 27.18 -0.65
C GLU A 262 34.15 28.14 -1.74
N GLY A 263 33.74 27.90 -2.99
CA GLY A 263 34.13 28.72 -4.14
C GLY A 263 33.33 30.01 -4.26
N PRO A 264 33.56 30.79 -5.35
CA PRO A 264 32.83 32.02 -5.61
C PRO A 264 31.32 31.77 -5.70
N GLN A 265 30.54 32.68 -5.10
CA GLN A 265 29.08 32.63 -5.19
C GLN A 265 28.63 33.11 -6.58
N ASN A 266 27.86 32.28 -7.28
CA ASN A 266 27.20 32.64 -8.53
C ASN A 266 25.72 32.91 -8.28
N PHE A 267 25.22 34.04 -8.78
CA PHE A 267 23.81 34.42 -8.65
C PHE A 267 22.99 33.94 -9.86
N PRO A 268 21.67 33.80 -9.72
CA PRO A 268 20.80 33.36 -10.80
C PRO A 268 20.78 34.32 -11.99
N ASP A 269 20.60 33.75 -13.18
CA ASP A 269 20.39 34.50 -14.41
C ASP A 269 18.91 34.74 -14.64
N PHE A 270 18.37 35.78 -13.99
CA PHE A 270 16.95 36.13 -14.08
C PHE A 270 16.51 36.68 -15.45
N ASN A 271 17.46 36.94 -16.37
CA ASN A 271 17.15 37.38 -17.74
C ASN A 271 17.25 36.24 -18.76
N GLY A 272 17.81 35.10 -18.37
CA GLY A 272 17.92 33.90 -19.21
C GLY A 272 17.37 32.67 -18.48
N ARG A 273 18.27 31.79 -18.03
CA ARG A 273 17.94 30.45 -17.49
C ARG A 273 16.87 30.49 -16.40
N ASP A 274 17.02 31.41 -15.45
CA ASP A 274 16.20 31.48 -14.23
C ASP A 274 15.08 32.53 -14.32
N SER A 275 14.69 32.91 -15.54
CA SER A 275 13.68 33.96 -15.80
C SER A 275 12.31 33.71 -15.15
N ASN A 276 11.92 32.43 -14.99
CA ASN A 276 10.70 32.05 -14.28
C ASN A 276 10.68 32.46 -12.79
N PHE A 277 11.86 32.71 -12.21
CA PHE A 277 12.03 33.13 -10.82
C PHE A 277 12.23 34.65 -10.66
N SER A 278 12.26 35.41 -11.76
CA SER A 278 12.53 36.86 -11.79
C SER A 278 11.62 37.70 -10.88
N ARG A 279 10.38 37.25 -10.67
CA ARG A 279 9.41 37.87 -9.73
C ARG A 279 9.90 37.89 -8.28
N TYR A 280 10.80 36.98 -7.92
CA TYR A 280 11.36 36.84 -6.58
C TYR A 280 12.86 37.15 -6.51
N ARG A 281 13.42 37.78 -7.55
CA ARG A 281 14.87 38.03 -7.70
C ARG A 281 15.54 38.55 -6.43
N THR A 282 14.99 39.58 -5.79
CA THR A 282 15.58 40.19 -4.59
C THR A 282 15.63 39.22 -3.42
N GLY A 283 14.56 38.45 -3.21
CA GLY A 283 14.50 37.46 -2.13
C GLY A 283 15.48 36.31 -2.36
N ILE A 284 15.60 35.84 -3.60
CA ILE A 284 16.53 34.76 -3.98
C ILE A 284 17.98 35.25 -3.84
N THR A 285 18.32 36.41 -4.41
CA THR A 285 19.66 37.00 -4.29
C THR A 285 20.05 37.19 -2.83
N ASN A 286 19.17 37.76 -2.01
CA ASN A 286 19.46 37.99 -0.59
C ASN A 286 19.71 36.68 0.18
N ALA A 287 18.94 35.63 -0.09
CA ALA A 287 19.13 34.32 0.55
C ALA A 287 20.45 33.64 0.13
N MET A 288 20.95 33.95 -1.08
CA MET A 288 22.20 33.39 -1.61
C MET A 288 23.47 34.16 -1.18
N THR A 289 23.34 35.42 -0.74
CA THR A 289 24.50 36.26 -0.34
C THR A 289 25.34 35.65 0.78
N GLY A 290 24.75 34.82 1.64
CA GLY A 290 25.45 34.15 2.74
C GLY A 290 26.19 32.87 2.36
N GLY A 291 26.17 32.46 1.10
CA GLY A 291 26.68 31.16 0.66
C GLY A 291 25.68 30.01 0.85
N PRO A 292 26.12 28.76 0.63
CA PRO A 292 25.24 27.60 0.76
C PRO A 292 24.84 27.37 2.22
N THR A 293 23.58 27.00 2.44
CA THR A 293 22.99 26.65 3.74
C THR A 293 22.44 25.23 3.80
N PHE A 294 22.46 24.51 2.67
CA PHE A 294 21.85 23.21 2.47
C PHE A 294 22.60 22.37 1.43
N ALA A 295 22.60 21.05 1.60
CA ALA A 295 23.09 20.08 0.61
C ALA A 295 24.49 20.40 0.04
N GLY A 296 25.37 20.99 0.86
CA GLY A 296 26.78 21.25 0.58
C GLY A 296 27.02 22.45 -0.33
N GLU A 297 26.18 22.66 -1.34
CA GLU A 297 26.37 23.72 -2.35
C GLU A 297 25.11 24.51 -2.69
N TYR A 298 24.04 24.38 -1.88
CA TYR A 298 22.76 25.02 -2.15
C TYR A 298 22.31 25.95 -1.02
N SER A 299 21.52 26.97 -1.36
CA SER A 299 20.84 27.85 -0.40
C SER A 299 19.33 27.59 -0.47
N VAL A 300 18.68 27.41 0.67
CA VAL A 300 17.21 27.35 0.75
C VAL A 300 16.65 28.77 0.82
N ILE A 301 15.65 29.05 -0.02
CA ILE A 301 14.99 30.34 -0.11
C ILE A 301 13.52 30.14 0.27
N GLN A 302 13.03 30.86 1.29
CA GLN A 302 11.62 30.86 1.66
C GLN A 302 11.09 32.29 1.66
N ILE A 303 10.06 32.56 0.86
CA ILE A 303 9.53 33.91 0.63
C ILE A 303 8.04 33.91 0.94
N GLY A 304 7.62 34.81 1.83
CA GLY A 304 6.20 35.00 2.16
C GLY A 304 5.40 35.52 0.96
N CYS A 305 4.20 34.95 0.75
CA CYS A 305 3.23 35.37 -0.27
C CYS A 305 1.92 35.93 0.32
N GLY A 306 1.80 36.05 1.64
CA GLY A 306 0.60 36.57 2.33
C GLY A 306 0.18 35.68 3.51
N SER A 307 -1.08 35.79 3.93
CA SER A 307 -1.74 35.09 5.06
C SER A 307 -1.30 33.63 5.29
N SER A 308 -0.20 33.43 6.02
CA SER A 308 0.48 32.13 6.25
C SER A 308 1.07 31.43 5.01
N CYS A 309 1.01 32.06 3.84
CA CYS A 309 1.54 31.54 2.58
C CYS A 309 3.05 31.82 2.49
N SER A 310 3.85 30.83 2.14
CA SER A 310 5.22 31.05 1.66
C SER A 310 5.57 30.10 0.53
N VAL A 311 6.28 30.60 -0.48
CA VAL A 311 6.89 29.79 -1.54
C VAL A 311 8.32 29.45 -1.14
N ALA A 312 8.82 28.30 -1.59
CA ALA A 312 10.17 27.86 -1.30
C ALA A 312 10.90 27.45 -2.58
N TYR A 313 12.20 27.74 -2.61
CA TYR A 313 13.13 27.41 -3.69
C TYR A 313 14.44 26.92 -3.10
N VAL A 314 15.25 26.30 -3.93
CA VAL A 314 16.64 25.97 -3.63
C VAL A 314 17.51 26.46 -4.77
N ALA A 315 18.60 27.15 -4.47
CA ALA A 315 19.50 27.67 -5.50
C ALA A 315 20.91 27.16 -5.30
N ASN A 316 21.59 26.77 -6.38
CA ASN A 316 22.95 26.28 -6.35
C ASN A 316 23.94 27.45 -6.29
N SER A 317 24.72 27.54 -5.21
CA SER A 317 25.73 28.58 -5.01
C SER A 317 26.88 28.55 -6.02
N ARG A 318 27.17 27.37 -6.60
CA ARG A 318 28.20 27.17 -7.61
C ARG A 318 27.75 27.58 -9.01
N THR A 319 26.47 27.39 -9.38
CA THR A 319 26.00 27.63 -10.77
C THR A 319 24.99 28.77 -10.90
N GLY A 320 24.45 29.26 -9.79
CA GLY A 320 23.34 30.21 -9.74
C GLY A 320 21.98 29.59 -10.07
N GLU A 321 21.90 28.31 -10.41
CA GLU A 321 20.65 27.69 -10.89
C GLU A 321 19.62 27.55 -9.78
N VAL A 322 18.35 27.85 -10.08
CA VAL A 322 17.25 27.84 -9.12
C VAL A 322 16.27 26.69 -9.41
N PHE A 323 15.89 25.98 -8.36
CA PHE A 323 14.98 24.85 -8.39
C PHE A 323 13.76 25.13 -7.50
N ASP A 324 12.59 24.67 -7.94
CA ASP A 324 11.39 24.66 -7.10
C ASP A 324 11.58 23.71 -5.91
N ALA A 325 11.07 24.09 -4.74
CA ALA A 325 10.90 23.15 -3.64
C ALA A 325 9.60 22.32 -3.86
N PRO A 326 9.53 21.07 -3.35
CA PRO A 326 8.37 20.21 -3.52
C PRO A 326 7.14 20.66 -2.71
N VAL A 327 7.31 21.67 -1.85
CA VAL A 327 6.27 22.23 -0.98
C VAL A 327 6.35 23.75 -0.95
N GLY A 328 5.19 24.40 -0.89
CA GLY A 328 5.04 25.85 -0.79
C GLY A 328 3.76 26.36 -1.42
N GLY A 329 3.58 27.68 -1.38
CA GLY A 329 2.42 28.36 -1.96
C GLY A 329 1.13 28.09 -1.19
N GLN A 330 0.00 28.21 -1.89
CA GLN A 330 -1.33 28.16 -1.27
C GLN A 330 -1.73 26.75 -0.82
N ASN A 331 -1.09 25.72 -1.36
CA ASN A 331 -1.39 24.33 -1.02
C ASN A 331 -0.67 23.86 0.25
N ASN A 332 0.33 24.61 0.72
CA ASN A 332 1.16 24.27 1.88
C ASN A 332 1.30 25.49 2.80
N LEU A 333 0.19 25.84 3.46
CA LEU A 333 0.13 27.00 4.33
C LEU A 333 0.91 26.76 5.63
N SER A 334 1.32 27.83 6.30
CA SER A 334 2.14 27.77 7.53
C SER A 334 3.42 26.93 7.37
N LEU A 335 4.04 26.97 6.18
CA LEU A 335 5.23 26.20 5.86
C LEU A 335 6.40 26.58 6.78
N LYS A 336 6.99 25.58 7.44
CA LYS A 336 8.26 25.65 8.16
C LYS A 336 9.23 24.65 7.56
N LEU A 337 10.48 25.06 7.36
CA LEU A 337 11.53 24.21 6.78
C LEU A 337 12.67 24.02 7.79
N LYS A 338 13.21 22.81 7.85
CA LYS A 338 14.41 22.46 8.61
C LYS A 338 15.40 21.72 7.70
N TYR A 339 16.62 22.22 7.65
CA TYR A 339 17.68 21.76 6.76
C TYR A 339 19.04 22.16 7.34
N GLU A 340 20.12 21.55 6.84
CA GLU A 340 21.48 21.81 7.32
C GLU A 340 22.47 21.74 6.15
N LEU A 341 23.56 22.51 6.23
CA LEU A 341 24.57 22.60 5.17
C LEU A 341 25.18 21.24 4.80
N LYS A 342 25.44 20.39 5.79
CA LYS A 342 26.16 19.12 5.59
C LYS A 342 25.24 17.94 5.27
N SER A 343 23.99 18.20 4.91
CA SER A 343 22.96 17.18 4.71
C SER A 343 22.13 17.45 3.46
N LYS A 344 21.80 16.38 2.75
CA LYS A 344 20.84 16.36 1.64
C LYS A 344 19.38 16.28 2.10
N LEU A 345 19.15 16.15 3.42
CA LEU A 345 17.81 16.05 4.00
C LEU A 345 17.17 17.43 4.22
N LEU A 346 15.98 17.62 3.65
CA LEU A 346 15.08 18.72 3.97
C LEU A 346 13.82 18.17 4.65
N ILE A 347 13.45 18.77 5.78
CA ILE A 347 12.23 18.44 6.51
C ILE A 347 11.30 19.65 6.40
N SER A 348 10.06 19.42 5.96
CA SER A 348 9.03 20.45 5.92
C SER A 348 7.90 20.13 6.89
N GLN A 349 7.26 21.18 7.40
CA GLN A 349 6.01 21.12 8.13
C GLN A 349 5.04 22.11 7.50
N TRP A 350 3.81 21.70 7.21
CA TRP A 350 2.84 22.57 6.57
C TRP A 350 1.41 22.11 6.82
N GLY A 351 0.48 23.06 6.76
CA GLY A 351 -0.95 22.88 6.99
C GLY A 351 -1.73 22.82 5.69
N ASP A 352 -2.60 21.82 5.60
CA ASP A 352 -3.67 21.72 4.62
C ASP A 352 -4.94 22.29 5.24
N TYR A 353 -5.34 23.48 4.78
CA TYR A 353 -6.50 24.18 5.33
C TYR A 353 -7.82 23.51 4.93
N ASP A 354 -7.89 22.90 3.75
CA ASP A 354 -9.11 22.25 3.26
C ASP A 354 -9.43 21.01 4.10
N THR A 355 -8.39 20.28 4.53
CA THR A 355 -8.56 19.08 5.35
C THR A 355 -8.37 19.32 6.85
N ASN A 356 -8.03 20.55 7.27
CA ASN A 356 -7.70 20.93 8.65
C ASN A 356 -6.60 20.04 9.26
N LYS A 357 -5.55 19.74 8.49
CA LYS A 357 -4.47 18.81 8.88
C LYS A 357 -3.10 19.45 8.80
N CYS A 358 -2.21 19.03 9.68
CA CYS A 358 -0.80 19.39 9.66
C CYS A 358 0.04 18.17 9.25
N PHE A 359 0.97 18.39 8.33
CA PHE A 359 1.87 17.36 7.84
C PHE A 359 3.32 17.70 8.15
N VAL A 360 4.12 16.67 8.43
CA VAL A 360 5.58 16.72 8.34
C VAL A 360 6.03 15.83 7.20
N GLN A 361 6.93 16.33 6.37
CA GLN A 361 7.46 15.62 5.20
C GLN A 361 8.98 15.69 5.15
N PHE A 362 9.59 14.61 4.69
CA PHE A 362 11.02 14.46 4.59
C PHE A 362 11.38 14.24 3.12
N PHE A 363 12.36 15.00 2.65
CA PHE A 363 12.86 14.93 1.29
C PHE A 363 14.37 14.74 1.29
N SER A 364 14.88 13.89 0.41
CA SER A 364 16.29 13.97 0.01
C SER A 364 16.41 14.81 -1.26
N PHE A 365 17.42 15.65 -1.30
CA PHE A 365 17.75 16.47 -2.45
C PHE A 365 19.10 16.06 -3.02
N ASP A 366 19.14 15.80 -4.32
CA ASP A 366 20.37 15.48 -5.01
C ASP A 366 20.36 16.11 -6.40
N ASP A 367 21.32 16.99 -6.66
CA ASP A 367 21.56 17.63 -7.95
C ASP A 367 20.29 18.17 -8.65
N GLY A 368 19.55 19.04 -7.96
CA GLY A 368 18.31 19.63 -8.51
C GLY A 368 17.08 18.71 -8.43
N SER A 369 17.23 17.46 -7.99
CA SER A 369 16.15 16.47 -7.92
C SER A 369 15.70 16.20 -6.49
N TRP A 370 14.38 16.12 -6.30
CA TRP A 370 13.76 15.80 -5.02
C TRP A 370 13.23 14.37 -4.98
N THR A 371 13.46 13.68 -3.87
CA THR A 371 12.82 12.40 -3.56
C THR A 371 12.05 12.54 -2.24
N GLU A 372 10.74 12.33 -2.27
CA GLU A 372 9.93 12.23 -1.04
C GLU A 372 10.26 10.92 -0.32
N LEU A 373 10.74 11.02 0.92
CA LEU A 373 11.11 9.87 1.74
C LEU A 373 9.92 9.40 2.57
N ILE A 374 9.27 10.33 3.26
CA ILE A 374 8.10 10.06 4.10
C ILE A 374 7.25 11.32 4.29
N ARG A 375 5.94 11.13 4.41
CA ARG A 375 4.93 12.13 4.76
C ARG A 375 4.07 11.59 5.89
N ARG A 376 3.88 12.40 6.94
CA ARG A 376 3.10 12.02 8.12
C ARG A 376 2.17 13.14 8.53
N GLU A 377 0.92 12.79 8.83
CA GLU A 377 -0.02 13.67 9.53
C GLU A 377 0.38 13.74 11.02
N VAL A 378 0.56 14.95 11.55
CA VAL A 378 1.02 15.17 12.94
C VAL A 378 -0.03 15.84 13.82
N GLY A 379 -1.23 16.08 13.28
CA GLY A 379 -2.39 16.62 13.99
C GLY A 379 -3.23 17.53 13.12
N THR A 380 -4.10 18.32 13.78
CA THR A 380 -4.84 19.42 13.14
C THR A 380 -3.90 20.59 12.79
N LEU A 381 -4.43 21.65 12.18
CA LEU A 381 -3.65 22.87 11.88
C LEU A 381 -2.93 23.45 13.10
N ASP A 382 -3.46 23.28 14.32
CA ASP A 382 -2.80 23.73 15.55
C ASP A 382 -1.43 23.09 15.75
N ALA A 383 -1.23 21.85 15.28
CA ALA A 383 0.06 21.20 15.34
C ALA A 383 1.11 21.94 14.48
N CYS A 384 0.70 22.62 13.42
CA CYS A 384 1.59 23.39 12.54
C CYS A 384 2.09 24.69 13.17
N ALA A 385 1.43 25.18 14.23
CA ALA A 385 1.94 26.30 15.02
C ALA A 385 3.22 25.93 15.79
N LYS A 386 3.40 24.64 16.14
CA LYS A 386 4.57 24.14 16.86
C LYS A 386 5.83 24.15 15.99
N GLU A 387 6.99 24.07 16.61
CA GLU A 387 8.25 23.88 15.90
C GLU A 387 8.33 22.50 15.24
N VAL A 388 8.99 22.41 14.07
CA VAL A 388 9.19 21.15 13.33
C VAL A 388 9.79 20.09 14.26
N ALA A 389 10.73 20.49 15.11
CA ALA A 389 11.39 19.63 16.09
C ALA A 389 10.44 18.99 17.10
N SER A 390 9.28 19.59 17.38
CA SER A 390 8.29 19.06 18.32
C SER A 390 7.42 17.97 17.70
N ASN A 391 7.19 18.02 16.39
CA ASN A 391 6.34 17.06 15.68
C ASN A 391 7.11 15.87 15.08
N ILE A 392 8.45 15.89 15.16
CA ILE A 392 9.32 14.78 14.73
C ILE A 392 9.81 13.89 15.87
N LYS A 393 9.46 14.18 17.13
CA LYS A 393 9.92 13.41 18.30
C LYS A 393 9.29 12.02 18.37
#